data_AF-A0A959MNP0-F1
#
_entry.id   AF-A0A959MNP0-F1
#
_cell.length_a   1.000
_cell.length_b   1.000
_cell.length_c   1.000
_cell.angle_alpha   90.00
_cell.angle_beta   90.00
_cell.angle_gamma   90.00
#
_symmetry.space_group_name_H-M   'P 1'
#
loop_
_entity.id
_entity.type
_entity.pdbx_description
1 polymer ?
#
loop_
_entity_poly.entity_id
_entity_poly.type
_entity_poly.pdbx_seq_one_letter_code
_entity_poly.pdbx_strand_id
1 'polypeptide(L)'
;MNSFKNNNWFLIVVIIALTGFTLSSCKKNITDPPPMGAPDIVANISIHDIKTRYSSGTPVEITDDAVIEGVVSCDDKSGNYYQQIAIQDATGGVLLRIAGNNHYLDYPVGRKIYVKLKGLYLGQYNGTLQFGGGIDQAYASAGGVTLLAANLQDQHIVKGPLNQPLVPQVV
;
A
#
# COMPACT_ATOMS: atom_id res chain seq x y z
N MET A 1 -33.32 -43.11 -59.44
CA MET A 1 -32.11 -42.26 -59.59
C MET A 1 -32.13 -41.25 -58.46
N ASN A 2 -31.18 -41.39 -57.54
CA ASN A 2 -31.08 -40.64 -56.28
C ASN A 2 -30.84 -39.16 -56.54
N SER A 3 -31.41 -38.28 -55.71
CA SER A 3 -30.60 -37.24 -55.05
C SER A 3 -31.41 -36.55 -53.94
N PHE A 4 -31.08 -36.90 -52.69
CA PHE A 4 -31.48 -36.17 -51.50
C PHE A 4 -30.88 -34.76 -51.55
N LYS A 5 -31.70 -33.71 -51.70
CA LYS A 5 -31.25 -32.34 -51.46
C LYS A 5 -31.24 -32.09 -49.95
N ASN A 6 -30.07 -32.27 -49.35
CA ASN A 6 -29.83 -32.10 -47.92
C ASN A 6 -29.85 -30.61 -47.55
N ASN A 7 -30.57 -30.29 -46.48
CA ASN A 7 -30.90 -28.95 -46.01
C ASN A 7 -29.71 -28.31 -45.27
N ASN A 8 -28.75 -27.77 -46.01
CA ASN A 8 -27.47 -27.25 -45.47
C ASN A 8 -27.57 -25.92 -44.70
N TRP A 9 -28.75 -25.29 -44.62
CA TRP A 9 -28.94 -24.04 -43.88
C TRP A 9 -28.95 -24.24 -42.36
N PHE A 10 -29.54 -25.34 -41.87
CA PHE A 10 -29.68 -25.58 -40.42
C PHE A 10 -28.35 -25.94 -39.74
N LEU A 11 -27.41 -26.54 -40.47
CA LEU A 11 -26.08 -26.89 -39.95
C LEU A 11 -25.17 -25.67 -39.77
N ILE A 12 -25.36 -24.60 -40.55
CA ILE A 12 -24.54 -23.39 -40.47
C ILE A 12 -24.94 -22.52 -39.27
N VAL A 13 -26.23 -22.48 -38.92
CA VAL A 13 -26.73 -21.67 -37.80
C VAL A 13 -26.29 -22.23 -36.43
N VAL A 14 -26.16 -23.56 -36.31
CA VAL A 14 -25.69 -24.20 -35.06
C VAL A 14 -24.19 -24.01 -34.83
N ILE A 15 -23.39 -23.89 -35.88
CA ILE A 15 -21.92 -23.70 -35.79
C ILE A 15 -21.56 -22.25 -35.41
N ILE A 16 -22.36 -21.27 -35.83
CA ILE A 16 -22.15 -19.84 -35.49
C ILE A 16 -22.63 -19.54 -34.06
N ALA A 17 -23.61 -20.28 -33.53
CA ALA A 17 -24.05 -20.14 -32.14
C ALA A 17 -23.09 -20.75 -31.10
N LEU A 18 -22.17 -21.63 -31.52
CA LEU A 18 -21.18 -22.29 -30.64
C LEU A 18 -19.83 -21.56 -30.55
N THR A 19 -19.62 -20.49 -31.33
CA THR A 19 -18.34 -19.76 -31.43
C THR A 19 -18.32 -18.42 -30.68
N GLY A 20 -19.24 -18.23 -29.73
CA GLY A 20 -19.34 -17.02 -28.91
C GLY A 20 -18.71 -17.11 -27.51
N PHE A 21 -17.92 -18.15 -27.21
CA PHE A 21 -17.48 -18.42 -25.84
C PHE A 21 -15.98 -18.69 -25.68
N THR A 22 -15.11 -17.79 -26.14
CA THR A 22 -13.66 -17.77 -25.78
C THR A 22 -13.11 -16.39 -26.17
N LEU A 23 -12.42 -15.58 -25.36
CA LEU A 23 -11.76 -15.72 -24.07
C LEU A 23 -11.86 -14.37 -23.34
N SER A 24 -12.48 -14.32 -22.17
CA SER A 24 -12.19 -13.24 -21.22
C SER A 24 -10.86 -13.58 -20.56
N SER A 25 -9.77 -13.31 -21.27
CA SER A 25 -8.43 -13.40 -20.72
C SER A 25 -8.23 -12.21 -19.78
N CYS A 26 -8.75 -12.32 -18.56
CA CYS A 26 -8.16 -11.62 -17.43
C CYS A 26 -6.70 -12.08 -17.36
N LYS A 27 -5.79 -11.32 -17.97
CA LYS A 27 -4.37 -11.42 -17.61
C LYS A 27 -4.24 -10.91 -16.18
N LYS A 28 -4.48 -11.77 -15.21
CA LYS A 28 -3.75 -11.67 -13.95
C LYS A 28 -2.36 -12.19 -14.30
N ASN A 29 -1.46 -11.29 -14.68
CA ASN A 29 -0.05 -11.61 -14.85
C ASN A 29 0.47 -12.04 -13.46
N ILE A 30 0.29 -13.30 -13.14
CA ILE A 30 1.03 -14.01 -12.12
C ILE A 30 2.22 -14.54 -12.91
N THR A 31 3.44 -14.22 -12.46
CA THR A 31 4.74 -14.60 -13.05
C THR A 31 5.40 -13.62 -14.02
N ASP A 32 5.45 -12.33 -13.71
CA ASP A 32 6.73 -11.65 -13.90
C ASP A 32 7.55 -11.97 -12.63
N PRO A 33 8.77 -12.54 -12.72
CA PRO A 33 9.64 -12.60 -11.55
C PRO A 33 9.75 -11.16 -11.01
N PRO A 34 9.68 -10.94 -9.67
CA PRO A 34 9.76 -9.60 -9.11
C PRO A 34 10.98 -8.91 -9.74
N PRO A 35 10.81 -7.70 -10.30
CA PRO A 35 11.91 -6.98 -10.94
C PRO A 35 13.08 -7.02 -9.97
N MET A 36 14.22 -7.55 -10.44
CA MET A 36 15.38 -7.91 -9.63
C MET A 36 15.69 -6.82 -8.60
N GLY A 37 15.24 -7.01 -7.35
CA GLY A 37 15.29 -5.99 -6.28
C GLY A 37 13.97 -5.60 -5.61
N ALA A 38 12.80 -6.09 -6.05
CA ALA A 38 11.54 -5.87 -5.33
C ALA A 38 11.37 -6.92 -4.21
N PRO A 39 11.10 -6.51 -2.96
CA PRO A 39 10.86 -7.44 -1.86
C PRO A 39 9.58 -8.26 -2.09
N ASP A 40 9.57 -9.51 -1.64
CA ASP A 40 8.40 -10.41 -1.69
C ASP A 40 7.40 -10.06 -0.57
N ILE A 41 6.83 -8.86 -0.68
CA ILE A 41 5.83 -8.32 0.25
C ILE A 41 4.72 -7.66 -0.56
N VAL A 42 3.47 -7.92 -0.17
CA VAL A 42 2.28 -7.43 -0.87
C VAL A 42 1.49 -6.55 0.07
N ALA A 43 1.22 -5.31 -0.34
CA ALA A 43 0.29 -4.45 0.37
C ALA A 43 -1.14 -5.00 0.24
N ASN A 44 -1.88 -5.01 1.36
CA ASN A 44 -3.22 -5.59 1.45
C ASN A 44 -4.30 -4.59 1.86
N ILE A 45 -3.93 -3.35 2.15
CA ILE A 45 -4.84 -2.26 2.49
C ILE A 45 -4.27 -0.92 1.98
N SER A 46 -5.14 0.00 1.59
CA SER A 46 -4.74 1.35 1.18
C SER A 46 -4.46 2.26 2.38
N ILE A 47 -3.72 3.35 2.15
CA ILE A 47 -3.49 4.36 3.19
C ILE A 47 -4.80 5.03 3.61
N HIS A 48 -5.72 5.27 2.68
CA HIS A 48 -7.05 5.79 3.01
C HIS A 48 -7.81 4.84 3.94
N ASP A 49 -7.91 3.57 3.57
CA ASP A 49 -8.73 2.60 4.29
C ASP A 49 -8.20 2.35 5.70
N ILE A 50 -6.88 2.23 5.88
CA ILE A 50 -6.30 2.04 7.21
C ILE A 50 -6.53 3.26 8.11
N LYS A 51 -6.51 4.47 7.54
CA LYS A 51 -6.77 5.71 8.29
C LYS A 51 -8.20 5.79 8.83
N THR A 52 -9.17 5.14 8.18
CA THR A 52 -10.56 5.11 8.68
C THR A 52 -10.72 4.35 9.99
N ARG A 53 -9.72 3.53 10.37
CA ARG A 53 -9.71 2.82 11.66
C ARG A 53 -9.49 3.73 12.87
N TYR A 54 -9.06 4.97 12.65
CA TYR A 54 -8.95 5.97 13.72
C TYR A 54 -10.29 6.69 13.93
N SER A 55 -11.02 6.36 15.00
CA SER A 55 -12.38 6.86 15.23
C SER A 55 -12.65 7.42 16.62
N SER A 56 -11.80 7.16 17.61
CA SER A 56 -12.08 7.43 19.03
C SER A 56 -11.31 8.60 19.65
N GLY A 57 -10.41 9.25 18.89
CA GLY A 57 -9.50 10.28 19.43
C GLY A 57 -8.33 9.72 20.25
N THR A 58 -8.32 8.42 20.54
CA THR A 58 -7.22 7.70 21.21
C THR A 58 -6.45 6.86 20.20
N PRO A 59 -5.15 6.58 20.43
CA PRO A 59 -4.40 5.68 19.55
C PRO A 59 -5.03 4.28 19.49
N VAL A 60 -4.98 3.67 18.32
CA VAL A 60 -5.52 2.34 18.04
C VAL A 60 -4.38 1.42 17.63
N GLU A 61 -4.22 0.30 18.31
CA GLU A 61 -3.28 -0.74 17.89
C GLU A 61 -3.81 -1.46 16.64
N ILE A 62 -2.93 -1.68 15.66
CA ILE A 62 -3.22 -2.53 14.52
C ILE A 62 -2.82 -3.97 14.88
N THR A 63 -3.77 -4.88 14.96
CA THR A 63 -3.54 -6.25 15.46
C THR A 63 -3.51 -7.31 14.35
N ASP A 64 -4.02 -6.97 13.16
CA ASP A 64 -3.99 -7.80 11.96
C ASP A 64 -2.69 -7.60 11.18
N ASP A 65 -2.39 -8.53 10.25
CA ASP A 65 -1.20 -8.50 9.38
C ASP A 65 -1.37 -7.48 8.23
N ALA A 66 -1.88 -6.28 8.55
CA ALA A 66 -2.07 -5.19 7.61
C ALA A 66 -0.71 -4.67 7.10
N VAL A 67 -0.62 -4.48 5.79
CA VAL A 67 0.55 -3.95 5.10
C VAL A 67 0.10 -2.87 4.13
N ILE A 68 0.66 -1.68 4.27
CA ILE A 68 0.53 -0.59 3.31
C ILE A 68 1.78 -0.49 2.45
N GLU A 69 1.64 0.00 1.23
CA GLU A 69 2.75 0.51 0.44
C GLU A 69 2.63 2.01 0.25
N GLY A 70 3.76 2.69 0.09
CA GLY A 70 3.77 4.11 -0.22
C GLY A 70 5.12 4.56 -0.74
N VAL A 71 5.12 5.67 -1.46
CA VAL A 71 6.33 6.38 -1.87
C VAL A 71 6.62 7.46 -0.85
N VAL A 72 7.88 7.54 -0.38
CA VAL A 72 8.32 8.61 0.51
C VAL A 72 8.18 9.94 -0.21
N SER A 73 7.36 10.84 0.34
CA SER A 73 7.10 12.18 -0.19
C SER A 73 7.82 13.28 0.58
N CYS A 74 8.16 13.02 1.85
CA CYS A 74 8.94 13.95 2.66
C CYS A 74 9.86 13.22 3.65
N ASP A 75 11.10 13.71 3.76
CA ASP A 75 12.14 13.20 4.63
C ASP A 75 12.82 14.34 5.41
N ASP A 76 13.78 14.00 6.27
CA ASP A 76 14.48 14.93 7.16
C ASP A 76 15.69 15.63 6.52
N LYS A 77 15.91 15.52 5.20
CA LYS A 77 17.07 16.13 4.52
C LYS A 77 17.15 17.65 4.68
N SER A 78 15.97 18.30 4.71
CA SER A 78 15.85 19.75 4.92
C SER A 78 15.80 20.15 6.41
N GLY A 79 15.80 19.18 7.33
CA GLY A 79 15.76 19.39 8.78
C GLY A 79 14.36 19.53 9.39
N ASN A 80 13.30 19.72 8.59
CA ASN A 80 11.96 20.02 9.10
C ASN A 80 11.10 18.79 9.46
N TYR A 81 11.50 17.58 9.05
CA TYR A 81 10.78 16.31 9.33
C TYR A 81 11.57 15.42 10.29
N TYR A 82 12.01 15.98 11.42
CA TYR A 82 12.80 15.25 12.40
C TYR A 82 12.06 14.04 13.00
N GLN A 83 12.69 12.86 12.99
CA GLN A 83 12.14 11.60 13.52
C GLN A 83 10.82 11.14 12.89
N GLN A 84 10.59 11.52 11.64
CA GLN A 84 9.43 11.09 10.89
C GLN A 84 9.69 11.12 9.39
N ILE A 85 8.95 10.29 8.66
CA ILE A 85 8.86 10.36 7.20
C ILE A 85 7.40 10.41 6.78
N ALA A 86 7.10 11.07 5.67
CA ALA A 86 5.78 11.05 5.06
C ALA A 86 5.79 10.08 3.88
N ILE A 87 4.77 9.22 3.81
CA ILE A 87 4.53 8.35 2.65
C ILE A 87 3.15 8.61 2.06
N GLN A 88 3.04 8.36 0.76
CA GLN A 88 1.78 8.44 0.04
C GLN A 88 1.59 7.29 -0.95
N ASP A 89 0.35 6.89 -1.14
CA ASP A 89 -0.11 6.01 -2.22
C ASP A 89 -1.11 6.80 -3.10
N ALA A 90 -1.85 6.10 -3.97
CA ALA A 90 -2.87 6.72 -4.82
C ALA A 90 -4.11 7.22 -4.04
N THR A 91 -4.25 6.86 -2.76
CA THR A 91 -5.44 7.11 -1.93
C THR A 91 -5.22 8.17 -0.86
N GLY A 92 -3.96 8.49 -0.52
CA GLY A 92 -3.63 9.56 0.40
C GLY A 92 -2.23 9.42 1.00
N GLY A 93 -1.97 10.21 2.05
CA GLY A 93 -0.71 10.19 2.78
C GLY A 93 -0.85 9.97 4.29
N VAL A 94 0.22 9.50 4.89
CA VAL A 94 0.35 9.27 6.34
C VAL A 94 1.79 9.51 6.80
N LEU A 95 1.96 9.89 8.07
CA LEU A 95 3.27 9.99 8.70
C LEU A 95 3.67 8.68 9.38
N LEU A 96 4.96 8.35 9.34
CA LEU A 96 5.57 7.32 10.15
C LEU A 96 6.52 7.97 11.15
N ARG A 97 6.27 7.79 12.44
CA ARG A 97 7.15 8.28 13.51
C ARG A 97 8.26 7.25 13.76
N ILE A 98 9.48 7.59 13.43
CA ILE A 98 10.63 6.67 13.47
C ILE A 98 11.80 7.30 14.23
N ALA A 99 12.37 6.55 15.18
CA ALA A 99 13.50 7.03 15.98
C ALA A 99 14.77 7.18 15.13
N GLY A 100 15.61 8.16 15.47
CA GLY A 100 16.88 8.40 14.77
C GLY A 100 16.84 9.65 13.89
N ASN A 101 17.90 9.83 13.11
CA ASN A 101 18.10 10.99 12.25
C ASN A 101 18.71 10.57 10.91
N ASN A 102 18.78 11.52 9.97
CA ASN A 102 19.29 11.29 8.63
C ASN A 102 18.50 10.20 7.88
N HIS A 103 17.19 10.13 8.13
CA HIS A 103 16.27 9.20 7.48
C HIS A 103 16.32 9.31 5.96
N TYR A 104 16.66 10.47 5.41
CA TYR A 104 16.88 10.66 3.96
C TYR A 104 17.95 9.74 3.34
N LEU A 105 18.86 9.17 4.14
CA LEU A 105 19.87 8.22 3.65
C LEU A 105 19.22 6.86 3.33
N ASP A 106 18.33 6.41 4.21
CA ASP A 106 17.66 5.11 4.13
C ASP A 106 16.31 5.16 3.41
N TYR A 107 15.62 6.28 3.52
CA TYR A 107 14.27 6.55 3.03
C TYR A 107 14.23 7.91 2.30
N PRO A 108 15.03 8.11 1.23
CA PRO A 108 14.97 9.33 0.45
C PRO A 108 13.61 9.48 -0.23
N VAL A 109 13.20 10.73 -0.47
CA VAL A 109 12.06 11.05 -1.34
C VAL A 109 12.12 10.27 -2.66
N GLY A 110 10.99 9.67 -3.05
CA GLY A 110 10.88 8.82 -4.24
C GLY A 110 11.20 7.34 -4.02
N ARG A 111 11.55 6.91 -2.80
CA ARG A 111 11.66 5.48 -2.47
C ARG A 111 10.29 4.88 -2.19
N LYS A 112 9.96 3.76 -2.82
CA LYS A 112 8.84 2.90 -2.37
C LYS A 112 9.25 2.19 -1.09
N ILE A 113 8.36 2.16 -0.11
CA ILE A 113 8.49 1.32 1.08
C ILE A 113 7.19 0.56 1.33
N TYR A 114 7.32 -0.57 2.03
CA TYR A 114 6.20 -1.34 2.56
C TYR A 114 6.26 -1.29 4.07
N VAL A 115 5.13 -1.05 4.72
CA VAL A 115 5.05 -0.93 6.19
C VAL A 115 4.12 -2.00 6.71
N LYS A 116 4.66 -2.94 7.49
CA LYS A 116 3.89 -3.91 8.28
C LYS A 116 3.36 -3.19 9.51
N LEU A 117 2.05 -3.14 9.63
CA LEU A 117 1.40 -2.32 10.64
C LEU A 117 1.08 -3.07 11.93
N LYS A 118 1.07 -4.41 11.90
CA LYS A 118 0.80 -5.23 13.09
C LYS A 118 1.69 -4.87 14.26
N GLY A 119 1.10 -4.51 15.40
CA GLY A 119 1.80 -4.06 16.61
C GLY A 119 2.20 -2.57 16.60
N LEU A 120 1.94 -1.84 15.51
CA LEU A 120 2.04 -0.38 15.48
C LEU A 120 0.72 0.25 15.91
N TYR A 121 0.81 1.51 16.34
CA TYR A 121 -0.32 2.29 16.82
C TYR A 121 -0.62 3.41 15.83
N LEU A 122 -1.87 3.47 15.37
CA LEU A 122 -2.40 4.59 14.60
C LEU A 122 -2.91 5.66 15.56
N GLY A 123 -2.33 6.85 15.46
CA GLY A 123 -2.71 8.02 16.26
C GLY A 123 -2.72 9.29 15.42
N GLN A 124 -2.75 10.43 16.11
CA GLN A 124 -2.80 11.74 15.47
C GLN A 124 -2.00 12.79 16.25
N TYR A 125 -1.58 13.83 15.54
CA TYR A 125 -1.08 15.07 16.11
C TYR A 125 -1.63 16.24 15.30
N ASN A 126 -2.41 17.12 15.95
CA ASN A 126 -3.05 18.30 15.34
C ASN A 126 -3.77 18.00 14.01
N GLY A 127 -4.56 16.94 13.97
CA GLY A 127 -5.34 16.48 12.82
C GLY A 127 -4.57 15.60 11.83
N THR A 128 -3.24 15.44 12.01
CA THR A 128 -2.42 14.63 11.10
C THR A 128 -2.28 13.22 11.64
N LEU A 129 -2.80 12.23 10.89
CA LEU A 129 -2.68 10.82 11.24
C LEU A 129 -1.26 10.30 11.04
N GLN A 130 -0.81 9.48 11.99
CA GLN A 130 0.55 8.98 12.07
C GLN A 130 0.61 7.60 12.72
N PHE A 131 1.53 6.76 12.23
CA PHE A 131 1.88 5.50 12.89
C PHE A 131 3.07 5.66 13.82
N GLY A 132 3.04 5.00 14.97
CA GLY A 132 4.11 4.98 15.95
C GLY A 132 4.28 3.60 16.60
N GLY A 133 5.34 3.46 17.39
CA GLY A 133 5.71 2.19 18.05
C GLY A 133 4.94 1.88 19.33
N GLY A 134 4.09 2.78 19.79
CA GLY A 134 3.38 2.66 21.06
C GLY A 134 2.50 3.88 21.36
N ILE A 135 1.78 3.82 22.47
CA ILE A 135 0.97 4.94 22.97
C ILE A 135 1.86 5.91 23.74
N ASP A 136 1.81 7.20 23.40
CA ASP A 136 2.39 8.24 24.24
C ASP A 136 1.43 8.54 25.39
N GLN A 137 1.72 8.01 26.57
CA GLN A 137 0.84 8.11 27.74
C GLN A 137 0.56 9.55 28.16
N ALA A 138 1.48 10.49 27.91
CA ALA A 138 1.27 11.90 28.22
C ALA A 138 0.20 12.55 27.31
N TYR A 139 -0.03 11.98 26.12
CA TYR A 139 -0.93 12.50 25.10
C TYR A 139 -1.94 11.45 24.61
N ALA A 140 -2.21 10.41 25.39
CA ALA A 140 -3.07 9.29 24.99
C ALA A 140 -4.49 9.77 24.62
N SER A 141 -5.06 10.69 25.42
CA SER A 141 -6.38 11.28 25.17
C SER A 141 -6.41 12.23 23.96
N ALA A 142 -5.24 12.59 23.42
CA ALA A 142 -5.10 13.42 22.23
C ALA A 142 -4.63 12.60 21.00
N GLY A 143 -4.51 11.28 21.11
CA GLY A 143 -4.06 10.43 19.99
C GLY A 143 -2.54 10.34 19.84
N GLY A 144 -1.76 10.73 20.85
CA GLY A 144 -0.30 10.70 20.80
C GLY A 144 0.28 9.29 20.69
N VAL A 145 1.26 9.12 19.81
CA VAL A 145 2.00 7.87 19.63
C VAL A 145 3.51 8.11 19.75
N THR A 146 4.22 7.12 20.27
CA THR A 146 5.68 7.16 20.41
C THR A 146 6.38 6.87 19.08
N LEU A 147 7.69 7.07 19.05
CA LEU A 147 8.52 6.69 17.91
C LEU A 147 8.63 5.17 17.80
N LEU A 148 8.63 4.65 16.58
CA LEU A 148 9.09 3.29 16.32
C LEU A 148 10.61 3.21 16.59
N ALA A 149 10.99 2.39 17.57
CA ALA A 149 12.38 2.21 17.97
C ALA A 149 13.26 1.74 16.81
N ALA A 150 14.51 2.24 16.73
CA ALA A 150 15.41 1.99 15.61
C ALA A 150 15.62 0.50 15.31
N ASN A 151 15.76 -0.32 16.35
CA ASN A 151 15.93 -1.77 16.23
C ASN A 151 14.69 -2.53 15.72
N LEU A 152 13.52 -1.89 15.71
CA LEU A 152 12.27 -2.45 15.18
C LEU A 152 11.97 -1.96 13.76
N GLN A 153 12.64 -0.92 13.27
CA GLN A 153 12.34 -0.36 11.95
C GLN A 153 12.52 -1.38 10.83
N ASP A 154 13.60 -2.16 10.83
CA ASP A 154 13.83 -3.19 9.81
C ASP A 154 12.82 -4.35 9.86
N GLN A 155 12.11 -4.53 10.98
CA GLN A 155 11.06 -5.53 11.10
C GLN A 155 9.76 -5.07 10.45
N HIS A 156 9.49 -3.76 10.50
CA HIS A 156 8.25 -3.15 10.03
C HIS A 156 8.37 -2.51 8.65
N ILE A 157 9.51 -1.91 8.31
CA ILE A 157 9.72 -1.12 7.10
C ILE A 157 10.61 -1.89 6.15
N VAL A 158 10.04 -2.31 5.02
CA VAL A 158 10.77 -3.00 3.96
C VAL A 158 11.04 -2.04 2.81
N LYS A 159 12.31 -1.84 2.47
CA LYS A 159 12.75 -0.94 1.40
C LYS A 159 12.43 -1.56 0.03
N GLY A 160 11.73 -0.79 -0.81
CA GLY A 160 11.45 -1.12 -2.20
C GLY A 160 12.28 -0.28 -3.19
N PRO A 161 11.90 -0.30 -4.48
CA PRO A 161 12.59 0.44 -5.54
C PRO A 161 12.66 1.96 -5.29
N LEU A 162 13.73 2.58 -5.76
CA LEU A 162 13.93 4.04 -5.74
C LEU A 162 13.38 4.69 -7.02
N ASN A 163 13.32 6.02 -7.04
CA ASN A 163 12.93 6.85 -8.18
C ASN A 163 11.49 6.62 -8.66
N GLN A 164 10.59 6.31 -7.73
CA GLN A 164 9.16 6.28 -8.01
C GLN A 164 8.62 7.70 -8.20
N PRO A 165 7.73 7.92 -9.17
CA PRO A 165 7.11 9.21 -9.37
C PRO A 165 6.20 9.57 -8.20
N LEU A 166 6.28 10.82 -7.75
CA LEU A 166 5.33 11.41 -6.82
C LEU A 166 4.30 12.19 -7.62
N VAL A 167 3.09 11.67 -7.69
CA VAL A 167 1.95 12.36 -8.32
C VAL A 167 1.13 13.00 -7.21
N PRO A 168 1.06 14.35 -7.13
CA PRO A 168 0.20 15.03 -6.18
C PRO A 168 -1.25 14.56 -6.34
N GLN A 169 -1.90 14.24 -5.22
CA GLN A 169 -3.32 13.86 -5.22
C GLN A 169 -4.13 15.01 -4.63
N VAL A 170 -5.23 15.36 -5.32
CA VAL A 170 -6.24 16.26 -4.77
C VAL A 170 -7.18 15.38 -3.95
N VAL A 171 -7.04 15.43 -2.63
CA VAL A 171 -7.88 14.72 -1.67
C VAL A 171 -9.02 15.59 -1.17
#